data_AF-A0A3D4E509-F1
#
_entry.id   AF-A0A3D4E509-F1
#
_cell.length_a   1.000
_cell.length_b   1.000
_cell.length_c   1.000
_cell.angle_alpha   90.00
_cell.angle_beta   90.00
_cell.angle_gamma   90.00
#
_symmetry.space_group_name_H-M   'P 1'
#
loop_
_entity.id
_entity.type
_entity.pdbx_description
1 polymer ?
#
loop_
_entity_poly.entity_id
_entity_poly.type
_entity_poly.pdbx_seq_one_letter_code
_entity_poly.pdbx_strand_id
1 'polypeptide(L)'
;YSIYRGKERDQNLGLVKNSYIRLKNAETDHEIVRFNLDEHFKDTEETAAIVGSINREGPKWHFTPRIEKFTGGLAEIATNFGCTIIRQ
;
A
#
# COMPACT_ATOMS: atom_id res chain seq x y z
N TYR A 1 1.20 0.68 0.53
CA TYR A 1 1.53 1.68 1.56
C TYR A 1 2.75 1.22 2.34
N SER A 2 3.39 2.11 3.07
CA SER A 2 4.61 1.81 3.83
C SER A 2 4.69 2.66 5.09
N ILE A 3 5.34 2.14 6.13
CA ILE A 3 5.68 2.92 7.32
C ILE A 3 7.05 3.56 7.08
N TYR A 4 7.09 4.89 7.08
CA TYR A 4 8.35 5.62 6.94
C TYR A 4 9.29 5.28 8.09
N ARG A 5 10.50 4.79 7.75
CA ARG A 5 11.51 4.30 8.71
C ARG A 5 10.97 3.23 9.66
N GLY A 6 10.04 2.39 9.20
CA GLY A 6 9.39 1.36 10.04
C GLY A 6 10.40 0.49 10.77
N LYS A 7 11.41 -0.04 10.06
CA LYS A 7 12.47 -0.87 10.65
C LYS A 7 13.31 -0.15 11.72
N GLU A 8 13.71 1.10 11.48
CA GLU A 8 14.50 1.89 12.45
C GLU A 8 13.70 2.23 13.71
N ARG A 9 12.37 2.21 13.61
CA ARG A 9 11.44 2.59 14.67
C ARG A 9 10.76 1.40 15.34
N ASP A 10 11.18 0.17 14.99
CA ASP A 10 10.53 -1.08 15.39
C ASP A 10 9.01 -1.10 15.12
N GLN A 11 8.61 -0.60 13.95
CA GLN A 11 7.23 -0.54 13.48
C GLN A 11 7.01 -1.43 12.26
N ASN A 12 5.96 -2.24 12.31
CA ASN A 12 5.48 -3.07 11.20
C ASN A 12 4.00 -2.77 10.89
N LEU A 13 3.52 -3.31 9.75
CA LEU A 13 2.15 -3.07 9.29
C LEU A 13 1.07 -3.61 10.24
N GLY A 14 1.37 -4.61 11.05
CA GLY A 14 0.44 -5.18 12.04
C GLY A 14 0.21 -4.31 13.26
N LEU A 15 1.08 -3.33 13.50
CA LEU A 15 0.88 -2.32 14.57
C LEU A 15 -0.08 -1.20 14.15
N VAL A 16 -0.38 -1.06 12.85
CA VAL A 16 -1.27 -0.01 12.34
C VAL A 16 -2.71 -0.48 12.45
N LYS A 17 -3.51 0.19 13.28
CA LYS A 17 -4.95 -0.10 13.47
C LYS A 17 -5.81 0.81 12.60
N ASN A 18 -7.01 0.35 12.24
CA ASN A 18 -7.98 1.08 11.41
C ASN A 18 -7.40 1.51 10.06
N SER A 19 -6.54 0.66 9.50
CA SER A 19 -5.89 0.88 8.22
C SER A 19 -6.83 0.50 7.07
N TYR A 20 -6.91 1.38 6.08
CA TYR A 20 -7.67 1.14 4.86
C TYR A 20 -7.07 1.92 3.69
N ILE A 21 -7.37 1.47 2.48
CA ILE A 21 -7.18 2.24 1.24
C ILE A 21 -8.56 2.65 0.75
N ARG A 22 -8.65 3.84 0.16
CA ARG A 22 -9.86 4.26 -0.55
C ARG A 22 -9.55 4.85 -1.92
N LEU A 23 -10.47 4.62 -2.85
CA LEU A 23 -10.56 5.31 -4.13
C LEU A 23 -11.78 6.22 -4.08
N LYS A 24 -11.59 7.50 -4.41
CA LYS A 24 -12.66 8.50 -4.41
C LYS A 24 -12.65 9.30 -5.69
N ASN A 25 -13.81 9.82 -6.08
CA ASN A 25 -13.88 10.89 -7.06
C ASN A 25 -13.31 12.18 -6.43
N ALA A 26 -12.31 12.79 -7.07
CA ALA A 26 -11.62 13.95 -6.53
C ALA A 26 -12.46 15.24 -6.56
N GLU A 27 -13.45 15.34 -7.45
CA GLU A 27 -14.31 16.51 -7.63
C GLU A 27 -15.48 16.49 -6.65
N THR A 28 -16.09 15.33 -6.43
CA THR A 28 -17.30 15.18 -5.60
C THR A 28 -17.03 14.63 -4.21
N ASP A 29 -15.80 14.21 -3.92
CA ASP A 29 -15.39 13.46 -2.72
C ASP A 29 -16.12 12.13 -2.52
N HIS A 30 -16.91 11.68 -3.51
CA HIS A 30 -17.65 10.42 -3.44
C HIS A 30 -16.69 9.22 -3.37
N GLU A 31 -16.81 8.42 -2.31
CA GLU A 31 -16.01 7.21 -2.10
C GLU A 31 -16.54 6.08 -2.99
N ILE A 32 -15.69 5.61 -3.91
CA ILE A 32 -16.01 4.56 -4.89
C ILE A 32 -15.65 3.18 -4.31
N VAL A 33 -14.51 3.09 -3.63
CA VAL A 33 -14.03 1.87 -2.99
C VAL A 33 -13.41 2.22 -1.64
N ARG A 34 -13.68 1.39 -0.63
CA ARG A 34 -12.91 1.30 0.61
C ARG A 34 -12.53 -0.15 0.85
N PHE A 35 -11.24 -0.40 1.08
CA PHE A 35 -10.71 -1.72 1.37
C PHE A 35 -9.99 -1.69 2.72
N ASN A 36 -10.55 -2.40 3.69
CA ASN A 36 -10.01 -2.51 5.05
C ASN A 36 -8.81 -3.47 5.05
N LEU A 37 -7.74 -3.08 5.72
CA LEU A 37 -6.46 -3.76 5.64
C LEU A 37 -6.10 -4.53 6.92
N ASP A 38 -6.71 -4.18 8.07
CA ASP A 38 -6.32 -4.70 9.38
C ASP A 38 -6.23 -6.24 9.45
N GLU A 39 -7.19 -6.95 8.84
CA GLU A 39 -7.21 -8.42 8.82
C GLU A 39 -6.07 -9.04 8.00
N HIS A 40 -5.47 -8.30 7.07
CA HIS A 40 -4.41 -8.79 6.18
C HIS A 40 -3.01 -8.65 6.77
N PHE A 41 -2.84 -7.86 7.83
CA PHE A 41 -1.54 -7.54 8.43
C PHE A 41 -1.39 -8.01 9.87
N LYS A 42 -2.30 -8.87 10.35
CA LYS A 42 -2.09 -9.64 11.58
C LYS A 42 -0.82 -10.48 11.44
N ASP A 43 -0.04 -10.53 12.52
CA ASP A 43 1.16 -11.36 12.65
C ASP A 43 2.18 -11.17 11.52
N THR A 44 2.54 -9.92 11.25
CA THR A 44 3.40 -9.51 10.13
C THR A 44 4.63 -8.76 10.65
N GLU A 45 5.78 -8.90 9.99
CA GLU A 45 7.01 -8.13 10.29
C GLU A 45 7.29 -7.04 9.24
N GLU A 46 6.55 -7.08 8.14
CA GLU A 46 6.74 -6.24 6.97
C GLU A 46 6.40 -4.78 7.27
N THR A 47 7.11 -3.89 6.58
CA THR A 47 7.00 -2.45 6.78
C THR A 47 6.36 -1.75 5.57
N ALA A 48 6.15 -2.49 4.48
CA ALA A 48 5.46 -2.01 3.30
C ALA A 48 4.64 -3.13 2.63
N ALA A 49 3.63 -2.72 1.85
CA ALA A 49 2.79 -3.62 1.09
C ALA A 49 2.20 -2.97 -0.17
N ILE A 50 2.04 -3.75 -1.23
CA ILE A 50 1.12 -3.44 -2.33
C ILE A 50 -0.25 -3.98 -1.92
N VAL A 51 -1.26 -3.11 -1.97
CA VAL A 51 -2.61 -3.35 -1.42
C VAL A 51 -3.72 -3.37 -2.48
N GLY A 52 -3.34 -3.19 -3.74
CA GLY A 52 -4.23 -3.24 -4.88
C GLY A 52 -3.57 -2.70 -6.13
N SER A 53 -4.20 -2.99 -7.26
CA SER A 53 -3.84 -2.44 -8.57
C SER A 53 -5.04 -1.74 -9.18
N ILE A 54 -4.78 -0.63 -9.87
CA ILE A 54 -5.77 0.04 -10.68
C ILE A 54 -5.39 -0.18 -12.14
N ASN A 55 -6.34 -0.66 -12.94
CA ASN A 55 -6.16 -0.80 -14.39
C ASN A 55 -7.25 -0.02 -15.14
N ARG A 56 -6.90 0.44 -16.35
CA ARG A 56 -7.82 1.18 -17.22
C ARG A 56 -8.23 0.30 -18.39
N GLU A 57 -9.53 0.18 -18.63
CA GLU A 57 -10.12 -0.50 -19.77
C GLU A 57 -10.97 0.51 -20.57
N GLY A 58 -10.39 1.07 -21.63
CA GLY A 58 -11.00 2.18 -22.37
C GLY A 58 -11.29 3.38 -21.48
N PRO A 59 -12.56 3.83 -21.34
CA PRO A 59 -12.92 4.92 -20.43
C PRO A 59 -13.10 4.48 -18.97
N LYS A 60 -13.06 3.17 -18.67
CA LYS A 60 -13.36 2.63 -17.33
C LYS A 60 -12.10 2.40 -16.50
N TRP A 61 -12.23 2.55 -15.19
CA TRP A 61 -11.21 2.20 -14.21
C TRP A 61 -11.68 1.00 -13.39
N HIS A 62 -10.79 0.04 -13.19
CA HIS A 62 -11.02 -1.15 -12.38
C HIS A 62 -10.02 -1.17 -11.23
N PHE A 63 -10.53 -1.39 -10.02
CA PHE A 63 -9.71 -1.66 -8.85
C PHE A 63 -9.72 -3.15 -8.55
N THR A 64 -8.53 -3.73 -8.39
CA THR A 64 -8.34 -5.13 -8.00
C THR A 64 -7.56 -5.17 -6.69
N PRO A 65 -8.13 -5.71 -5.60
CA PRO A 65 -7.39 -5.88 -4.36
C PRO A 65 -6.25 -6.89 -4.56
N ARG A 66 -5.09 -6.60 -3.98
CA ARG A 66 -3.89 -7.45 -3.98
C ARG A 66 -3.22 -7.26 -2.63
N ILE A 67 -2.62 -8.29 -2.04
CA ILE A 67 -1.80 -8.14 -0.83
C ILE A 67 -0.45 -8.78 -1.10
N GLU A 68 0.57 -7.95 -1.18
CA GLU A 68 1.97 -8.37 -1.31
C GLU A 68 2.79 -7.58 -0.30
N LYS A 69 3.54 -8.27 0.56
CA LYS A 69 4.18 -7.69 1.74
C LYS A 69 5.70 -7.64 1.54
N PHE A 70 6.34 -6.60 2.07
CA PHE A 70 7.77 -6.32 1.86
C PHE A 70 8.45 -5.88 3.16
N THR A 71 9.54 -6.56 3.50
CA THR A 71 10.37 -6.23 4.67
C THR A 71 11.33 -5.07 4.37
N GLY A 72 11.81 -4.94 3.14
CA GLY A 72 12.71 -3.87 2.67
C GLY A 72 12.02 -2.53 2.40
N GLY A 73 10.74 -2.42 2.76
CA GLY A 73 10.01 -1.16 2.76
C GLY A 73 9.74 -0.61 1.37
N LEU A 74 9.51 0.71 1.29
CA LEU A 74 9.20 1.38 0.02
C LEU A 74 10.36 1.30 -0.99
N ALA A 75 11.60 1.25 -0.51
CA ALA A 75 12.77 1.16 -1.38
C ALA A 75 12.77 -0.14 -2.19
N GLU A 76 12.48 -1.28 -1.54
CA GLU A 76 12.36 -2.59 -2.19
C GLU A 76 11.24 -2.60 -3.24
N ILE A 77 10.07 -2.08 -2.88
CA ILE A 77 8.93 -1.95 -3.83
C ILE A 77 9.36 -1.14 -5.05
N ALA A 78 9.96 0.03 -4.84
CA ALA A 78 10.36 0.92 -5.93
C ALA A 78 11.42 0.26 -6.84
N THR A 79 12.41 -0.44 -6.27
CA THR A 79 13.40 -1.18 -7.09
C THR A 79 12.77 -2.32 -7.88
N ASN A 80 11.75 -3.00 -7.36
CA ASN A 80 11.01 -4.03 -8.09
C ASN A 80 10.26 -3.47 -9.32
N PHE A 81 9.90 -2.18 -9.28
CA PHE A 81 9.36 -1.45 -10.44
C PHE A 81 10.44 -0.77 -11.31
N GLY A 82 11.72 -1.06 -11.09
CA GLY A 82 12.83 -0.53 -11.88
C GLY A 82 13.25 0.89 -11.50
N CYS A 83 12.79 1.44 -10.38
CA CYS A 83 13.26 2.74 -9.90
C CYS A 83 14.67 2.63 -9.31
N THR A 84 15.51 3.63 -9.59
CA THR A 84 16.82 3.79 -8.93
C THR A 84 16.65 4.58 -7.65
N ILE A 85 17.17 4.05 -6.53
CA ILE A 85 17.13 4.74 -5.23
C ILE A 85 18.40 5.55 -5.04
N ILE A 86 18.25 6.87 -4.98
CA ILE A 86 19.35 7.78 -4.67
C ILE A 86 19.50 7.82 -3.14
N ARG A 87 20.68 7.45 -2.64
CA ARG A 87 21.02 7.59 -1.22
C ARG A 87 21.53 9.01 -1.00
N GLN A 88 20.92 9.74 -0.07
CA GLN A 88 21.40 11.02 0.45
C GLN A 88 22.28 10.80 1.67
#